data_AF-A0A7C7PIR7-F1
#
_entry.id   AF-A0A7C7PIR7-F1
#
_cell.length_a   1.000
_cell.length_b   1.000
_cell.length_c   1.000
_cell.angle_alpha   90.00
_cell.angle_beta   90.00
_cell.angle_gamma   90.00
#
_symmetry.space_group_name_H-M   'P 1'
#
loop_
_entity.id
_entity.type
_entity.pdbx_description
1 polymer ?
#
loop_
_entity_poly.entity_id
_entity_poly.type
_entity_poly.pdbx_seq_one_letter_code
_entity_poly.pdbx_strand_id
1 'polypeptide(L)' 'MSASHKKRLAMPRSWALPRKTSVWITKPRPCGHPIELCMPLTLILRDVLGIAQNRREVKRM' A
#
# COMPACT_ATOMS: atom_id res chain seq x y z
N MET A 1 3.40 -18.77 9.68
CA MET A 1 2.62 -18.44 8.46
C MET A 1 2.15 -16.99 8.56
N SER A 2 2.54 -16.10 7.64
CA SER A 2 2.10 -14.70 7.68
C SER A 2 0.81 -14.52 6.86
N ALA A 3 -0.14 -13.73 7.36
CA ALA A 3 -1.37 -13.40 6.62
C ALA A 3 -1.04 -12.76 5.25
N SER A 4 -1.60 -13.30 4.17
CA SER A 4 -1.36 -12.82 2.80
C SER A 4 -1.99 -11.44 2.53
N HIS A 5 -3.08 -11.11 3.23
CA HIS A 5 -3.85 -9.89 3.02
C HIS A 5 -3.72 -8.91 4.19
N LYS A 6 -3.80 -7.60 3.89
CA LYS A 6 -3.82 -6.53 4.89
C LYS A 6 -5.02 -5.62 4.66
N LYS A 7 -5.82 -5.42 5.71
CA LYS A 7 -6.93 -4.45 5.70
C LYS A 7 -6.37 -3.02 5.73
N ARG A 8 -7.02 -2.09 5.04
CA ARG A 8 -6.62 -0.67 4.99
C ARG A 8 -6.69 -0.01 6.37
N LEU A 9 -7.68 -0.38 7.19
CA LEU A 9 -7.83 0.08 8.56
C LEU A 9 -6.60 -0.25 9.43
N ALA A 10 -5.92 -1.35 9.14
CA ALA A 10 -4.71 -1.81 9.83
C ALA A 10 -3.41 -1.36 9.15
N MET A 11 -3.46 -0.29 8.33
CA MET A 11 -2.24 0.31 7.79
C MET A 11 -1.41 0.97 8.91
N PRO A 12 -0.08 1.04 8.77
CA PRO A 12 0.78 1.82 9.66
C PRO A 12 0.34 3.28 9.76
N ARG A 13 0.62 3.94 10.88
CA ARG A 13 0.33 5.39 11.03
C ARG A 13 1.25 6.27 10.19
N SER A 14 2.43 5.77 9.83
CA SER A 14 3.39 6.43 8.95
C SER A 14 2.85 6.68 7.54
N TRP A 15 1.87 5.90 7.09
CA TRP A 15 1.19 6.14 5.81
C TRP A 15 0.08 7.16 6.05
N ALA A 16 0.36 8.43 5.77
CA ALA A 16 -0.60 9.53 5.91
C ALA A 16 -1.68 9.49 4.81
N LEU A 17 -2.44 8.39 4.73
CA LEU A 17 -3.47 8.13 3.74
C LEU A 17 -4.84 7.92 4.40
N PRO A 18 -5.95 8.25 3.70
CA PRO A 18 -7.28 8.02 4.24
C PRO A 18 -7.53 6.52 4.46
N ARG A 19 -7.96 6.17 5.67
CA ARG A 19 -8.17 4.75 6.08
C ARG A 19 -9.52 4.17 5.65
N LYS A 20 -10.55 5.01 5.52
CA LYS A 20 -11.94 4.62 5.24
C LYS A 20 -12.32 4.80 3.78
N THR A 21 -11.53 4.27 2.85
CA THR A 21 -11.81 4.31 1.40
C THR A 21 -12.06 2.92 0.83
N SER A 22 -11.06 2.04 0.90
CA SER A 22 -11.14 0.64 0.47
C SER A 22 -10.94 -0.32 1.65
N VAL A 23 -11.53 -1.51 1.60
CA VAL A 23 -11.38 -2.53 2.65
C VAL A 23 -9.93 -3.06 2.71
N TRP A 24 -9.34 -3.27 1.52
CA TRP A 24 -8.02 -3.88 1.38
C TRP A 24 -6.98 -2.89 0.87
N ILE A 25 -5.73 -3.16 1.24
CA ILE A 25 -4.55 -2.41 0.78
C ILE A 25 -3.46 -3.39 0.33
N THR A 26 -2.61 -2.95 -0.60
CA THR A 26 -1.46 -3.75 -1.04
C THR A 26 -0.54 -4.00 0.14
N LYS A 27 -0.33 -5.27 0.50
CA LYS A 27 0.64 -5.65 1.52
C LYS A 27 2.06 -5.51 0.93
N PRO A 28 3.00 -4.83 1.63
CA PRO A 28 4.39 -4.78 1.19
C PRO A 28 4.98 -6.18 1.26
N ARG A 29 5.81 -6.52 0.28
CA ARG A 29 6.59 -7.76 0.30
C ARG A 29 7.61 -7.70 1.44
N PRO A 30 7.99 -8.85 2.04
CA PRO A 30 9.08 -8.86 3.01
C PRO A 30 10.34 -8.27 2.37
N CYS A 31 10.94 -7.31 3.06
CA CYS A 31 12.14 -6.57 2.67
C CYS A 31 12.97 -6.34 3.93
N GLY A 32 14.21 -5.85 3.79
CA GLY A 32 15.07 -5.48 4.92
C GLY A 32 14.55 -4.30 5.77
N HIS A 33 13.41 -3.71 5.41
CA HIS A 33 12.79 -2.61 6.13
C HIS A 33 11.59 -3.09 6.96
N PRO A 34 11.39 -2.57 8.18
CA PRO A 34 10.21 -2.86 8.97
C PRO A 34 8.96 -2.28 8.31
N ILE A 35 7.80 -2.88 8.58
CA ILE A 35 6.53 -2.48 7.93
C ILE A 35 6.10 -1.05 8.26
N GLU A 36 6.60 -0.49 9.36
CA GLU A 36 6.34 0.88 9.78
C GLU A 36 7.11 1.91 8.95
N LEU A 37 8.26 1.52 8.39
CA LEU A 37 9.13 2.37 7.57
C LEU A 37 9.10 1.99 6.08
N CYS A 38 8.34 0.96 5.71
CA CYS A 38 8.20 0.50 4.34
C CYS A 38 6.84 0.92 3.77
N MET A 39 6.81 1.33 2.49
CA MET A 39 5.57 1.57 1.75
C MET A 39 5.60 0.84 0.40
N PRO A 40 4.52 0.15 -0.01
CA PRO A 40 4.38 -0.45 -1.33
C PRO A 40 4.48 0.59 -2.46
N LEU A 41 5.25 0.28 -3.50
CA LEU A 41 5.36 1.12 -4.70
C LEU A 41 4.00 1.43 -5.34
N THR A 42 3.08 0.46 -5.31
CA THR A 42 1.72 0.64 -5.83
C THR A 42 0.95 1.77 -5.15
N LEU A 43 1.17 2.00 -3.85
CA LEU A 43 0.55 3.10 -3.13
C LEU A 43 1.22 4.43 -3.44
N ILE A 44 2.55 4.43 -3.58
CA ILE A 44 3.29 5.64 -3.90
C ILE A 44 2.84 6.18 -5.26
N LEU A 45 2.81 5.32 -6.29
CA LEU A 45 2.45 5.74 -7.64
C LEU A 45 0.98 6.19 -7.77
N ARG A 46 0.07 5.59 -7.00
CA ARG A 46 -1.37 5.89 -7.07
C ARG A 46 -1.81 7.00 -6.10
N ASP A 47 -1.51 6.85 -4.82
CA ASP A 47 -2.06 7.69 -3.76
C ASP A 47 -1.14 8.87 -3.39
N VAL A 48 0.18 8.77 -3.59
CA VAL A 48 1.13 9.85 -3.25
C VAL A 48 1.44 10.72 -4.47
N LEU A 49 1.81 10.10 -5.60
CA LEU A 49 2.23 10.81 -6.80
C LEU A 49 1.08 11.03 -7.79
N GLY A 50 -0.02 10.30 -7.69
CA GLY A 50 -1.18 10.44 -8.59
C GLY A 50 -0.92 10.12 -10.05
N ILE A 51 0.17 9.39 -10.36
CA ILE A 51 0.59 9.04 -11.72
C ILE A 51 -0.35 8.00 -12.35
N ALA A 52 -0.93 7.14 -11.51
CA ALA A 52 -1.87 6.11 -11.93
C ALA A 52 -3.17 6.23 -11.13
N GLN A 53 -4.31 6.04 -11.78
CA GLN A 53 -5.62 6.02 -11.15
C GLN A 53 -5.93 4.61 -10.63
N ASN A 54 -5.47 3.59 -11.35
CA ASN A 54 -5.80 2.20 -11.07
C ASN A 54 -4.58 1.34 -10.73
N ARG A 55 -4.80 0.30 -9.92
CA ARG A 55 -3.78 -0.73 -9.67
C ARG A 55 -3.34 -1.44 -10.95
N ARG A 56 -4.21 -1.55 -11.95
CA ARG A 56 -3.90 -2.20 -13.24
C ARG A 56 -2.87 -1.40 -14.04
N GLU A 57 -2.99 -0.08 -14.05
CA GLU A 57 -2.03 0.81 -14.70
C GLU A 57 -0.66 0.69 -14.04
N VAL A 58 -0.61 0.74 -12.70
CA VAL A 58 0.65 0.55 -11.95
C VAL A 58 1.31 -0.80 -12.20
N LYS A 59 0.53 -1.85 -12.51
CA LYS A 59 1.08 -3.18 -12.83
C LYS A 59 1.59 -3.27 -14.28
N ARG A 60 1.08 -2.42 -15.17
CA ARG A 60 1.43 -2.39 -16.58
C ARG A 60 2.69 -1.56 -16.83
N MET A 61 2.93 -0.55 -15.99
CA MET A 61 4.21 0.14 -15.87
C MET A 61 5.29 -0.81 -15.34
#